data_AF-A0A7R9Z4Y6-F1
#
_entry.id   AF-A0A7R9Z4Y6-F1
#
_cell.length_a   1.000
_cell.length_b   1.000
_cell.length_c   1.000
_cell.angle_alpha   90.00
_cell.angle_beta   90.00
_cell.angle_gamma   90.00
#
_symmetry.space_group_name_H-M   'P 1'
#
loop_
_entity.id
_entity.type
_entity.pdbx_description
1 polymer ?
#
loop_
_entity_poly.entity_id
_entity_poly.type
_entity_poly.pdbx_seq_one_letter_code
_entity_poly.pdbx_strand_id
1 'polypeptide(L)'
;MAQNLVWKDLTGDQIEQIRHPHPKKGQTPRDLLAKFVDIKDQADPKNAINLDLYAQTLRFGESLDLQDDKLSGLFSVVKEVHLTSTSERLQVDRSFKMFKDLMLRHSVQRPPYSVGLFTLAEMKTILNWMLDTYYRHYKLYQYVFTDRILTSVTQTHPMDIVETMPAMQPLLDAMTEEQHAKVVSEEQRKVEEVAREKAAADAAAAEAERQAQLREEYVAAIPEEIRDQVASAVEKELMQLKQQMEEQFQEQNAALQQRLEELEGKAA
;
A
#
# COMPACT_ATOMS: atom_id res chain seq x y z
N MET A 1 6.95 -5.65 -9.99
CA MET A 1 7.26 -6.79 -9.09
C MET A 1 5.96 -7.32 -8.54
N ALA A 2 5.79 -8.64 -8.43
CA ALA A 2 4.65 -9.24 -7.75
C ALA A 2 4.61 -8.74 -6.31
N GLN A 3 3.46 -8.22 -5.87
CA GLN A 3 3.24 -8.05 -4.43
C GLN A 3 3.07 -9.45 -3.84
N ASN A 4 4.12 -9.95 -3.18
CA ASN A 4 4.02 -11.19 -2.43
C ASN A 4 3.20 -10.91 -1.16
N LEU A 5 2.01 -11.52 -1.06
CA LEU A 5 1.13 -11.38 0.09
C LEU A 5 1.38 -12.47 1.14
N VAL A 6 2.28 -13.42 0.88
CA VAL A 6 2.66 -14.44 1.86
C VAL A 6 3.47 -13.78 2.97
N TRP A 7 3.14 -14.09 4.24
CA TRP A 7 3.78 -13.55 5.43
C TRP A 7 3.67 -12.03 5.62
N LYS A 8 2.78 -11.36 4.87
CA LYS A 8 2.57 -9.90 4.95
C LYS A 8 1.89 -9.48 6.25
N ASP A 9 0.81 -10.18 6.61
CA ASP A 9 -0.04 -9.79 7.73
C ASP A 9 0.09 -10.70 8.97
N LEU A 10 0.31 -12.01 8.77
CA LEU A 10 0.50 -12.98 9.84
C LEU A 10 1.76 -13.79 9.56
N THR A 11 2.61 -13.96 10.58
CA THR A 11 3.81 -14.81 10.57
C THR A 11 3.49 -16.25 10.98
N GLY A 12 4.40 -17.21 10.70
CA GLY A 12 4.18 -18.63 11.00
C GLY A 12 3.94 -18.87 12.48
N ASP A 13 4.80 -18.30 13.31
CA ASP A 13 4.69 -18.37 14.77
C ASP A 13 3.36 -17.81 15.29
N GLN A 14 2.82 -16.77 14.64
CA GLN A 14 1.53 -16.19 15.03
C GLN A 14 0.37 -17.12 14.67
N ILE A 15 0.42 -17.76 13.50
CA ILE A 15 -0.60 -18.74 13.07
C ILE A 15 -0.60 -19.93 14.02
N GLU A 16 0.57 -20.44 14.40
CA GLU A 16 0.68 -21.55 15.35
C GLU A 16 0.12 -21.17 16.74
N GLN A 17 0.42 -19.95 17.20
CA GLN A 17 -0.15 -19.42 18.46
C GLN A 17 -1.67 -19.28 18.42
N ILE A 18 -2.25 -18.92 17.27
CA ILE A 18 -3.70 -18.84 17.10
C ILE A 18 -4.33 -20.25 17.12
N ARG A 19 -3.70 -21.22 16.45
CA ARG A 19 -4.19 -22.62 16.38
C ARG A 19 -4.10 -23.33 17.73
N HIS A 20 -3.03 -23.05 18.47
CA HIS A 20 -2.76 -23.64 19.78
C HIS A 20 -2.59 -22.53 20.84
N PRO A 21 -3.69 -21.90 21.30
CA PRO A 21 -3.64 -20.90 22.34
C PRO A 21 -3.02 -21.48 23.62
N HIS A 22 -2.13 -20.73 24.26
CA HIS A 22 -1.48 -21.20 25.47
C HIS A 22 -2.54 -21.40 26.59
N PRO A 23 -2.69 -22.62 27.15
CA PRO A 23 -3.75 -22.96 28.11
C PRO A 23 -3.73 -22.14 29.41
N LYS A 24 -2.58 -21.57 29.79
CA LYS A 24 -2.41 -20.82 31.05
C LYS A 24 -2.91 -19.39 30.98
N LYS A 25 -3.07 -18.82 29.78
CA LYS A 25 -3.47 -17.41 29.61
C LYS A 25 -4.97 -17.23 29.41
N GLY A 26 -5.73 -18.32 29.19
CA GLY A 26 -7.17 -18.26 28.93
C GLY A 26 -7.56 -17.40 27.72
N GLN A 27 -6.62 -17.12 26.82
CA GLN A 27 -6.82 -16.25 25.67
C GLN A 27 -7.55 -17.02 24.57
N THR A 28 -8.59 -16.42 24.02
CA THR A 28 -9.28 -17.02 22.88
C THR A 28 -8.47 -16.78 21.59
N PRO A 29 -8.59 -17.65 20.57
CA PRO A 29 -7.95 -17.41 19.27
C PRO A 29 -8.32 -16.03 18.68
N ARG A 30 -9.53 -15.56 18.96
CA ARG A 30 -10.04 -14.26 18.53
C ARG A 30 -9.28 -13.10 19.20
N ASP A 31 -8.93 -13.22 20.48
CA ASP A 31 -8.15 -12.21 21.20
C ASP A 31 -6.71 -12.12 20.70
N LEU A 32 -6.10 -13.28 20.40
CA LEU A 32 -4.77 -13.36 19.81
C LEU A 32 -4.75 -12.71 18.42
N LEU A 33 -5.74 -13.02 17.59
CA LEU A 33 -5.89 -12.41 16.27
C LEU A 33 -6.05 -10.89 16.35
N ALA A 34 -6.88 -10.39 17.28
CA ALA A 34 -7.03 -8.96 17.50
C ALA A 34 -5.72 -8.28 17.89
N LYS A 35 -4.91 -8.95 18.73
CA LYS A 35 -3.59 -8.47 19.12
C LYS A 35 -2.61 -8.41 17.94
N PHE A 36 -2.59 -9.42 17.07
CA PHE A 36 -1.65 -9.47 15.95
C PHE A 36 -2.01 -8.52 14.81
N VAL A 37 -3.31 -8.27 14.60
CA VAL A 37 -3.80 -7.33 13.57
C VAL A 37 -3.84 -5.87 14.08
N ASP A 38 -3.41 -5.61 15.33
CA ASP A 38 -3.43 -4.31 16.02
C ASP A 38 -4.84 -3.68 16.11
N ILE A 39 -5.85 -4.51 16.36
CA ILE A 39 -7.24 -4.06 16.60
C ILE A 39 -7.42 -3.82 18.10
N LYS A 40 -7.33 -2.55 18.51
CA LYS A 40 -7.33 -2.15 19.93
C LYS A 40 -8.71 -2.20 20.59
N ASP A 41 -9.76 -1.82 19.87
CA ASP A 41 -11.12 -1.77 20.39
C ASP A 41 -11.97 -2.88 19.76
N GLN A 42 -12.12 -3.99 20.49
CA GLN A 42 -12.98 -5.09 20.07
C GLN A 42 -14.48 -4.80 20.26
N ALA A 43 -14.84 -3.77 21.04
CA ALA A 43 -16.23 -3.41 21.31
C ALA A 43 -16.85 -2.61 20.16
N ASP A 44 -16.02 -1.90 19.38
CA ASP A 44 -16.47 -1.24 18.16
C ASP A 44 -17.05 -2.27 17.16
N PRO A 45 -18.30 -2.10 16.69
CA PRO A 45 -18.94 -3.06 15.80
C PRO A 45 -18.19 -3.28 14.48
N LYS A 46 -17.53 -2.24 13.93
CA LYS A 46 -16.76 -2.39 12.68
C LYS A 46 -15.56 -3.32 12.91
N ASN A 47 -14.82 -3.12 13.99
CA ASN A 47 -13.72 -3.99 14.39
C ASN A 47 -14.18 -5.42 14.71
N ALA A 48 -15.32 -5.59 15.37
CA ALA A 48 -15.88 -6.90 15.66
C ALA A 48 -16.23 -7.70 14.39
N ILE A 49 -16.75 -7.01 13.36
CA ILE A 49 -17.05 -7.60 12.04
C ILE A 49 -15.76 -7.99 11.30
N ASN A 50 -14.73 -7.13 11.32
CA ASN A 50 -13.43 -7.44 10.75
C ASN A 50 -12.82 -8.70 11.38
N LEU A 51 -12.83 -8.78 12.72
CA LEU A 51 -12.32 -9.93 13.45
C LEU A 51 -13.10 -11.21 13.14
N ASP A 52 -14.41 -11.11 12.94
CA ASP A 52 -15.23 -12.27 12.56
C ASP A 52 -14.88 -12.77 11.17
N LEU A 53 -14.76 -11.87 10.18
CA LEU A 53 -14.31 -12.21 8.84
C LEU A 53 -12.95 -12.92 8.86
N TYR A 54 -11.97 -12.32 9.56
CA TYR A 54 -10.62 -12.86 9.69
C TYR A 54 -10.58 -14.22 10.39
N ALA A 55 -11.34 -14.39 11.46
CA ALA A 55 -11.44 -15.67 12.16
C ALA A 55 -12.10 -16.76 11.29
N GLN A 56 -13.12 -16.39 10.50
CA GLN A 56 -13.76 -17.31 9.55
C GLN A 56 -12.80 -17.72 8.42
N THR A 57 -11.97 -16.81 7.91
CA THR A 57 -10.93 -17.14 6.92
C THR A 57 -9.95 -18.17 7.46
N LEU A 58 -9.47 -18.01 8.70
CA LEU A 58 -8.54 -18.95 9.31
C LEU A 58 -9.18 -20.33 9.52
N ARG A 59 -10.40 -20.38 10.06
CA ARG A 59 -11.17 -21.63 10.22
C ARG A 59 -11.42 -22.35 8.90
N PHE A 60 -11.70 -21.60 7.85
CA PHE A 60 -11.89 -22.16 6.51
C PHE A 60 -10.58 -22.76 5.98
N GLY A 61 -9.45 -22.06 6.15
CA GLY A 61 -8.16 -22.60 5.76
C GLY A 61 -7.75 -23.86 6.55
N GLU A 62 -8.09 -23.92 7.83
CA GLU A 62 -7.94 -25.15 8.65
C GLU A 62 -8.83 -26.29 8.14
N SER A 63 -10.07 -26.01 7.71
CA SER A 63 -10.95 -27.04 7.14
C SER A 63 -10.47 -27.63 5.82
N LEU A 64 -9.54 -26.95 5.14
CA LEU A 64 -8.89 -27.38 3.90
C LEU A 64 -7.48 -27.95 4.14
N ASP A 65 -7.05 -28.08 5.40
CA ASP A 65 -5.70 -28.50 5.79
C ASP A 65 -4.59 -27.72 5.05
N LEU A 66 -4.80 -26.42 4.86
CA LEU A 66 -3.83 -25.56 4.18
C LEU A 66 -2.54 -25.46 5.00
N GLN A 67 -1.41 -25.51 4.30
CA GLN A 67 -0.09 -25.20 4.88
C GLN A 67 -0.04 -23.74 5.36
N ASP A 68 0.81 -23.45 6.34
CA ASP A 68 0.84 -22.14 6.98
C ASP A 68 1.20 -21.00 6.01
N ASP A 69 2.08 -21.26 5.03
CA ASP A 69 2.36 -20.34 3.92
C ASP A 69 1.08 -19.98 3.14
N LYS A 70 0.29 -21.00 2.78
CA LYS A 70 -0.95 -20.85 2.03
C LYS A 70 -2.02 -20.14 2.85
N LEU A 71 -2.10 -20.44 4.14
CA LEU A 71 -3.04 -19.84 5.07
C LEU A 71 -2.74 -18.35 5.27
N SER A 72 -1.46 -17.99 5.46
CA SER A 72 -1.01 -16.60 5.54
C SER A 72 -1.32 -15.82 4.26
N GLY A 73 -1.06 -16.42 3.10
CA GLY A 73 -1.40 -15.83 1.81
C GLY A 73 -2.91 -15.62 1.62
N LEU A 74 -3.74 -16.62 1.98
CA LEU A 74 -5.19 -16.53 1.88
C LEU A 74 -5.74 -15.43 2.79
N PHE A 75 -5.26 -15.37 4.03
CA PHE A 75 -5.61 -14.34 4.99
C PHE A 75 -5.32 -12.94 4.44
N SER A 76 -4.11 -12.75 3.92
CA SER A 76 -3.66 -11.46 3.39
C SER A 76 -4.45 -11.05 2.15
N VAL A 77 -4.80 -11.99 1.26
CA VAL A 77 -5.69 -11.73 0.11
C VAL A 77 -7.08 -11.27 0.57
N VAL A 78 -7.71 -11.97 1.51
CA VAL A 78 -9.05 -11.59 1.99
C VAL A 78 -9.02 -10.24 2.70
N LYS A 79 -8.00 -10.00 3.53
CA LYS A 79 -7.81 -8.72 4.22
C LYS A 79 -7.63 -7.57 3.24
N GLU A 80 -6.78 -7.73 2.23
CA GLU A 80 -6.54 -6.73 1.20
C GLU A 80 -7.79 -6.47 0.38
N VAL A 81 -8.52 -7.52 0.00
CA VAL A 81 -9.80 -7.37 -0.70
C VAL A 81 -10.79 -6.57 0.13
N HIS A 82 -10.94 -6.90 1.41
CA HIS A 82 -11.87 -6.21 2.28
C HIS A 82 -11.48 -4.75 2.50
N LEU A 83 -10.22 -4.49 2.82
CA LEU A 83 -9.71 -3.15 3.12
C LEU A 83 -9.83 -2.22 1.91
N THR A 84 -9.44 -2.66 0.72
CA THR A 84 -9.55 -1.86 -0.50
C THR A 84 -11.02 -1.67 -0.90
N SER A 85 -11.85 -2.72 -0.81
CA SER A 85 -13.29 -2.63 -1.12
C SER A 85 -14.01 -1.62 -0.24
N THR A 86 -13.67 -1.59 1.04
CA THR A 86 -14.23 -0.69 2.03
C THR A 86 -13.71 0.74 1.87
N SER A 87 -12.39 0.91 1.72
CA SER A 87 -11.75 2.23 1.64
C SER A 87 -12.14 2.98 0.36
N GLU A 88 -12.16 2.29 -0.78
CA GLU A 88 -12.49 2.87 -2.09
C GLU A 88 -13.99 2.77 -2.43
N ARG A 89 -14.80 2.13 -1.57
CA ARG A 89 -16.23 1.89 -1.78
C ARG A 89 -16.52 1.20 -3.12
N LEU A 90 -15.75 0.16 -3.42
CA LEU A 90 -15.86 -0.56 -4.69
C LEU A 90 -17.22 -1.23 -4.84
N GLN A 91 -17.75 -1.25 -6.07
CA GLN A 91 -18.88 -2.09 -6.43
C GLN A 91 -18.49 -3.57 -6.38
N VAL A 92 -19.49 -4.45 -6.19
CA VAL A 92 -19.32 -5.91 -6.08
C VAL A 92 -18.47 -6.45 -7.24
N ASP A 93 -18.79 -6.07 -8.48
CA ASP A 93 -18.11 -6.58 -9.68
C ASP A 93 -16.63 -6.19 -9.71
N ARG A 94 -16.29 -4.96 -9.28
CA ARG A 94 -14.91 -4.48 -9.23
C ARG A 94 -14.11 -5.18 -8.13
N SER A 95 -14.70 -5.33 -6.94
CA SER A 95 -14.09 -6.08 -5.83
C SER A 95 -13.85 -7.54 -6.23
N PHE A 96 -14.83 -8.18 -6.86
CA PHE A 96 -14.70 -9.57 -7.31
C PHE A 96 -13.65 -9.75 -8.41
N LYS A 97 -13.56 -8.80 -9.34
CA LYS A 97 -12.48 -8.77 -10.34
C LYS A 97 -11.12 -8.66 -9.66
N MET A 98 -10.97 -7.75 -8.70
CA MET A 98 -9.73 -7.58 -7.95
C MET A 98 -9.35 -8.85 -7.17
N PHE A 99 -10.31 -9.49 -6.50
CA PHE A 99 -10.10 -10.78 -5.83
C PHE A 99 -9.63 -11.88 -6.81
N LYS A 100 -10.27 -11.99 -7.98
CA LYS A 100 -9.83 -12.92 -9.03
C LYS A 100 -8.41 -12.64 -9.50
N ASP A 101 -8.08 -11.38 -9.75
CA ASP A 101 -6.75 -10.98 -10.19
C ASP A 101 -5.68 -11.31 -9.14
N LEU A 102 -5.96 -11.09 -7.85
CA LEU A 102 -5.09 -11.49 -6.74
C LEU A 102 -4.94 -13.02 -6.68
N MET A 103 -6.02 -13.78 -6.74
CA MET A 103 -5.96 -15.24 -6.72
C MET A 103 -5.14 -15.81 -7.89
N LEU A 104 -5.29 -15.25 -9.10
CA LEU A 104 -4.51 -15.68 -10.27
C LEU A 104 -3.00 -15.41 -10.08
N ARG A 105 -2.64 -14.25 -9.52
CA ARG A 105 -1.25 -13.91 -9.19
C ARG A 105 -0.65 -14.82 -8.11
N HIS A 106 -1.48 -15.41 -7.26
CA HIS A 106 -1.04 -16.36 -6.22
C HIS A 106 -1.20 -17.84 -6.61
N SER A 107 -1.56 -18.14 -7.86
CA SER A 107 -1.76 -19.53 -8.31
C SER A 107 -0.82 -19.95 -9.44
N VAL A 108 -0.37 -19.00 -10.26
CA VAL A 108 0.56 -19.30 -11.37
C VAL A 108 1.98 -18.94 -10.96
N GLN A 109 2.91 -19.88 -11.05
CA GLN A 109 4.33 -19.59 -10.83
C GLN A 109 4.92 -18.89 -12.06
N ARG A 110 5.13 -17.57 -11.99
CA ARG A 110 5.80 -16.80 -13.04
C ARG A 110 6.60 -15.64 -12.44
N PRO A 111 7.78 -15.90 -11.86
CA PRO A 111 8.68 -14.83 -11.41
C PRO A 111 9.01 -13.87 -12.58
N PRO A 112 9.04 -12.54 -12.39
CA PRO A 112 8.84 -11.76 -11.15
C PRO A 112 7.38 -11.30 -10.88
N TYR A 113 6.38 -11.84 -11.59
CA TYR A 113 5.01 -11.31 -11.62
C TYR A 113 3.99 -12.06 -10.76
N SER A 114 4.21 -13.34 -10.49
CA SER A 114 3.28 -14.19 -9.74
C SER A 114 3.99 -15.32 -9.00
N VAL A 115 3.38 -15.76 -7.90
CA VAL A 115 3.86 -16.84 -7.01
C VAL A 115 2.84 -17.96 -7.05
N GLY A 116 3.24 -19.19 -7.30
CA GLY A 116 2.37 -20.37 -7.34
C GLY A 116 2.12 -20.95 -5.96
N LEU A 117 1.29 -20.27 -5.14
CA LEU A 117 0.95 -20.68 -3.78
C LEU A 117 -0.22 -21.68 -3.76
N PHE A 118 -1.25 -21.41 -4.55
CA PHE A 118 -2.49 -22.20 -4.59
C PHE A 118 -2.56 -23.10 -5.83
N THR A 119 -3.05 -24.31 -5.64
CA THR A 119 -3.42 -25.20 -6.74
C THR A 119 -4.78 -24.79 -7.33
N LEU A 120 -5.06 -25.22 -8.56
CA LEU A 120 -6.33 -24.92 -9.23
C LEU A 120 -7.55 -25.50 -8.50
N ALA A 121 -7.40 -26.63 -7.82
CA ALA A 121 -8.46 -27.23 -7.00
C ALA A 121 -8.74 -26.38 -5.76
N GLU A 122 -7.70 -26.00 -5.01
CA GLU A 122 -7.82 -25.11 -3.84
C GLU A 122 -8.44 -23.76 -4.22
N MET A 123 -8.01 -23.16 -5.35
CA MET A 123 -8.56 -21.89 -5.83
C MET A 123 -10.06 -21.97 -6.09
N LYS A 124 -10.57 -23.05 -6.71
CA LYS A 124 -12.01 -23.22 -6.95
C LYS A 124 -12.78 -23.28 -5.63
N THR A 125 -12.26 -24.01 -4.65
CA THR A 125 -12.88 -24.13 -3.33
C THR A 125 -12.88 -22.80 -2.59
N ILE A 126 -11.76 -22.08 -2.61
CA ILE A 126 -11.64 -20.73 -2.03
C ILE A 126 -12.61 -19.75 -2.70
N LEU A 127 -12.73 -19.80 -4.03
CA LEU A 127 -13.61 -18.94 -4.80
C LEU A 127 -15.08 -19.19 -4.45
N ASN A 128 -15.51 -20.45 -4.38
CA ASN A 128 -16.88 -20.80 -3.98
C ASN A 128 -17.17 -20.34 -2.55
N TRP A 129 -16.23 -20.56 -1.62
CA TRP A 129 -16.36 -20.09 -0.24
C TRP A 129 -16.49 -18.57 -0.16
N MET A 130 -15.63 -17.81 -0.86
CA MET A 130 -15.72 -16.34 -0.90
C MET A 130 -17.04 -15.85 -1.48
N LEU A 131 -17.61 -16.56 -2.46
CA LEU A 131 -18.93 -16.23 -3.00
C LEU A 131 -20.04 -16.44 -1.98
N ASP A 132 -20.03 -17.59 -1.29
CA ASP A 132 -21.08 -17.97 -0.34
C ASP A 132 -21.02 -17.22 0.99
N THR A 133 -19.82 -16.81 1.44
CA THR A 133 -19.63 -16.14 2.73
C THR A 133 -19.49 -14.63 2.58
N TYR A 134 -18.50 -14.16 1.83
CA TYR A 134 -18.15 -12.75 1.74
C TYR A 134 -19.05 -11.99 0.75
N TYR A 135 -19.10 -12.43 -0.51
CA TYR A 135 -19.83 -11.69 -1.55
C TYR A 135 -21.34 -11.79 -1.44
N ARG A 136 -21.87 -12.89 -0.90
CA ARG A 136 -23.29 -13.03 -0.53
C ARG A 136 -23.77 -11.90 0.38
N HIS A 137 -22.90 -11.43 1.28
CA HIS A 137 -23.20 -10.39 2.27
C HIS A 137 -22.51 -9.04 1.96
N TYR A 138 -21.99 -8.86 0.74
CA TYR A 138 -21.17 -7.69 0.39
C TYR A 138 -21.87 -6.34 0.64
N LYS A 139 -23.18 -6.26 0.37
CA LYS A 139 -23.97 -5.04 0.63
C LYS A 139 -24.03 -4.68 2.12
N LEU A 140 -23.99 -5.67 3.02
CA LEU A 140 -23.96 -5.42 4.46
C LEU A 140 -22.60 -4.84 4.88
N TYR A 141 -21.51 -5.37 4.35
CA TYR A 141 -20.18 -4.78 4.53
C TYR A 141 -20.16 -3.34 4.02
N GLN A 142 -20.61 -3.08 2.79
CA GLN A 142 -20.68 -1.71 2.27
C GLN A 142 -21.49 -0.78 3.19
N TYR A 143 -22.63 -1.23 3.69
CA TYR A 143 -23.47 -0.41 4.55
C TYR A 143 -22.81 -0.08 5.90
N VAL A 144 -22.18 -1.06 6.55
CA VAL A 144 -21.53 -0.86 7.86
C VAL A 144 -20.32 0.05 7.77
N PHE A 145 -19.51 -0.11 6.72
CA PHE A 145 -18.26 0.61 6.60
C PHE A 145 -18.36 1.92 5.81
N THR A 146 -19.50 2.20 5.16
CA THR A 146 -19.75 3.51 4.56
C THR A 146 -20.25 4.47 5.63
N ASP A 147 -19.49 5.54 5.86
CA ASP A 147 -19.93 6.58 6.78
C ASP A 147 -21.19 7.27 6.25
N ARG A 148 -22.18 7.39 7.14
CA ARG A 148 -23.44 8.05 6.85
C ARG A 148 -23.23 9.57 6.88
N ILE A 149 -23.24 10.19 5.71
CA ILE A 149 -23.28 11.65 5.60
C ILE A 149 -24.74 12.08 5.80
N LEU A 150 -25.06 12.58 6.99
CA LEU A 150 -26.36 13.16 7.29
C LEU A 150 -26.26 14.68 7.15
N THR A 151 -27.02 15.26 6.22
CA THR A 151 -27.17 16.71 6.11
C THR A 151 -28.41 17.11 6.88
N SER A 152 -28.25 17.75 8.04
CA SER A 152 -29.37 18.36 8.75
C SER A 152 -29.69 19.73 8.14
N VAL A 153 -30.87 19.86 7.53
CA VAL A 153 -31.37 21.15 7.05
C VAL A 153 -32.25 21.74 8.15
N THR A 154 -31.77 22.79 8.80
CA THR A 154 -32.56 23.58 9.75
C THR A 154 -33.09 24.81 9.04
N GLN A 155 -34.41 24.96 8.98
CA GLN A 155 -35.05 26.16 8.46
C GLN A 155 -35.32 27.11 9.63
N THR A 156 -34.61 28.24 9.67
CA THR A 156 -34.90 29.35 10.57
C THR A 156 -35.76 30.38 9.84
N HIS A 157 -36.77 30.91 10.52
CA HIS A 157 -37.58 31.99 9.97
C HIS A 157 -36.71 33.25 9.84
N PRO A 158 -36.88 34.09 8.79
CA PRO A 158 -36.07 35.31 8.62
C PRO A 158 -36.11 36.27 9.82
N MET A 159 -37.20 36.23 10.61
CA MET A 159 -37.35 37.06 11.82
C MET A 159 -36.66 36.49 13.07
N ASP A 160 -36.25 35.21 13.06
CA ASP A 160 -35.48 34.58 14.14
C ASP A 160 -33.97 34.75 13.96
N ILE A 161 -33.55 35.34 12.83
CA ILE A 161 -32.17 35.73 12.58
C ILE A 161 -31.93 37.02 13.37
N VAL A 162 -31.52 36.85 14.63
CA VAL A 162 -30.90 37.96 15.36
C VAL A 162 -29.54 38.18 14.70
N GLU A 163 -29.45 39.16 13.81
CA GLU A 163 -28.17 39.70 13.34
C GLU A 163 -27.47 40.32 14.55
N THR A 164 -26.80 39.47 15.33
CA THR A 164 -25.90 39.92 16.38
C THR A 164 -24.75 40.63 15.69
N MET A 165 -24.46 41.86 16.12
CA MET A 165 -23.25 42.56 15.66
C MET A 165 -22.06 41.63 15.88
N PRO A 166 -21.18 41.43 14.87
CA PRO A 166 -19.96 40.70 15.09
C PRO A 166 -19.25 41.34 16.28
N ALA A 167 -18.77 40.51 17.21
CA ALA A 167 -18.06 40.99 18.38
C ALA A 167 -16.89 41.85 17.90
N MET A 168 -17.01 43.16 18.09
CA MET A 168 -15.93 44.07 17.72
C MET A 168 -14.73 43.69 18.56
N GLN A 169 -13.56 43.59 17.92
CA GLN A 169 -12.34 43.35 18.66
C GLN A 169 -12.13 44.50 19.65
N PRO A 170 -11.67 44.21 20.89
CA PRO A 170 -11.38 45.25 21.86
C PRO A 170 -10.42 46.27 21.28
N LEU A 171 -10.59 47.56 21.62
CA LEU A 171 -9.67 48.63 21.24
C LEU A 171 -8.21 48.37 21.69
N LEU A 172 -8.02 47.49 22.67
CA LEU A 172 -6.70 47.05 23.13
C LEU A 172 -5.91 46.30 22.04
N ASP A 173 -6.62 45.59 21.15
CA ASP A 173 -6.05 44.83 20.03
C ASP A 173 -5.96 45.67 18.74
N ALA A 174 -6.28 46.97 18.82
CA ALA A 174 -6.20 47.86 17.68
C ALA A 174 -4.73 48.02 17.24
N MET A 175 -4.46 47.61 16.01
CA MET A 175 -3.16 47.82 15.37
C MET A 175 -3.07 49.22 14.77
N THR A 176 -1.89 49.82 14.86
CA THR A 176 -1.60 51.10 14.20
C THR A 176 -1.61 50.94 12.68
N GLU A 177 -1.88 52.01 11.93
CA GLU A 177 -1.95 51.98 10.47
C GLU A 177 -0.67 51.44 9.82
N GLU A 178 0.50 51.76 10.41
CA GLU A 178 1.80 51.24 9.97
C GLU A 178 1.96 49.73 10.21
N GLN A 179 1.44 49.20 11.32
CA GLN A 179 1.48 47.77 11.62
C GLN A 179 0.52 47.00 10.69
N HIS A 180 -0.67 47.53 10.45
CA HIS A 180 -1.63 46.95 9.52
C HIS A 180 -1.09 46.92 8.08
N ALA A 181 -0.46 48.01 7.62
CA ALA A 181 0.16 48.06 6.30
C ALA A 181 1.25 46.99 6.12
N LYS A 182 2.04 46.71 7.17
CA LYS A 182 3.04 45.63 7.17
C LYS A 182 2.40 44.26 7.04
N VAL A 183 1.39 43.94 7.84
CA VAL A 183 0.70 42.64 7.81
C VAL A 183 0.06 42.39 6.45
N VAL A 184 -0.65 43.38 5.90
CA VAL A 184 -1.26 43.28 4.56
C VAL A 184 -0.19 43.08 3.49
N SER A 185 0.94 43.79 3.57
CA SER A 185 2.05 43.61 2.62
C SER A 185 2.70 42.23 2.70
N GLU A 186 2.84 41.67 3.91
CA GLU A 186 3.38 40.33 4.12
C GLU A 186 2.44 39.23 3.61
N GLU A 187 1.14 39.38 3.85
CA GLU A 187 0.12 38.46 3.33
C GLU A 187 0.05 38.50 1.80
N GLN A 188 0.08 39.69 1.20
CA GLN A 188 0.14 39.84 -0.25
C GLN A 188 1.40 39.18 -0.82
N ARG A 189 2.56 39.33 -0.15
CA ARG A 189 3.81 38.70 -0.57
C ARG A 189 3.74 37.17 -0.47
N LYS A 190 3.13 36.62 0.58
CA LYS A 190 2.91 35.16 0.72
C LYS A 190 1.98 34.62 -0.37
N VAL A 191 0.90 35.35 -0.69
CA VAL A 191 -0.02 34.96 -1.76
C VAL A 191 0.67 35.00 -3.12
N GLU A 192 1.50 36.01 -3.39
CA GLU A 192 2.27 36.10 -4.63
C GLU A 192 3.34 35.00 -4.72
N GLU A 193 4.01 34.66 -3.63
CA GLU A 193 5.00 33.57 -3.54
C GLU A 193 4.35 32.22 -3.84
N VAL A 194 3.23 31.90 -3.20
CA VAL A 194 2.46 30.67 -3.46
C VAL A 194 1.95 30.63 -4.91
N ALA A 195 1.56 31.77 -5.48
CA ALA A 195 1.15 31.85 -6.89
C ALA A 195 2.33 31.61 -7.84
N ARG A 196 3.52 32.14 -7.54
CA ARG A 196 4.75 31.90 -8.31
C ARG A 196 5.23 30.45 -8.23
N GLU A 197 5.17 29.84 -7.05
CA GLU A 197 5.54 28.43 -6.86
C GLU A 197 4.60 27.50 -7.65
N LYS A 198 3.29 27.75 -7.62
CA LYS A 198 2.33 27.02 -8.43
C LYS A 198 2.59 27.19 -9.93
N ALA A 199 2.79 28.44 -10.38
CA ALA A 199 3.10 28.71 -11.78
C ALA A 199 4.41 28.05 -12.25
N ALA A 200 5.43 28.01 -11.39
CA ALA A 200 6.69 27.33 -11.69
C ALA A 200 6.54 25.80 -11.74
N ALA A 201 5.75 25.22 -10.82
CA ALA A 201 5.44 23.79 -10.82
C ALA A 201 4.65 23.38 -12.07
N ASP A 202 3.64 24.18 -12.45
CA ASP A 202 2.84 23.95 -13.65
C ASP A 202 3.69 24.06 -14.93
N ALA A 203 4.60 25.05 -15.00
CA ALA A 203 5.53 25.19 -16.11
C ALA A 203 6.52 24.03 -16.22
N ALA A 204 7.07 23.57 -15.08
CA ALA A 204 7.97 22.41 -15.04
C ALA A 204 7.27 21.11 -15.44
N ALA A 205 6.01 20.92 -15.01
CA ALA A 205 5.20 19.78 -15.43
C ALA A 205 4.93 19.78 -16.95
N ALA A 206 4.56 20.94 -17.50
CA ALA A 206 4.33 21.09 -18.95
C ALA A 206 5.62 20.92 -19.78
N GLU A 207 6.78 21.28 -19.25
CA GLU A 207 8.06 21.02 -19.90
C GLU A 207 8.45 19.54 -19.84
N ALA A 208 8.25 18.89 -18.69
CA ALA A 208 8.49 17.44 -18.54
C ALA A 208 7.62 16.62 -19.49
N GLU A 209 6.34 16.99 -19.65
CA GLU A 209 5.43 16.34 -20.59
C GLU A 209 5.87 16.52 -22.04
N ARG A 210 6.28 17.74 -22.44
CA ARG A 210 6.86 17.98 -23.78
C ARG A 210 8.14 17.18 -24.00
N GLN A 211 9.01 17.07 -23.01
CA GLN A 211 10.23 16.27 -23.12
C GLN A 211 9.92 14.77 -23.23
N ALA A 212 8.90 14.27 -22.55
CA ALA A 212 8.46 12.88 -22.66
C ALA A 212 7.92 12.59 -24.07
N GLN A 213 7.06 13.47 -24.60
CA GLN A 213 6.53 13.34 -25.97
C GLN A 213 7.65 13.36 -27.02
N LEU A 214 8.58 14.32 -26.92
CA LEU A 214 9.74 14.37 -27.81
C LEU A 214 10.56 13.07 -27.73
N ARG A 215 10.82 12.55 -26.52
CA ARG A 215 11.56 11.29 -26.35
C ARG A 215 10.84 10.11 -27.01
N GLU A 216 9.52 10.02 -26.88
CA GLU A 216 8.72 8.97 -27.52
C GLU A 216 8.78 9.08 -29.05
N GLU A 217 8.65 10.28 -29.61
CA GLU A 217 8.79 10.54 -31.04
C GLU A 217 10.20 10.19 -31.55
N TYR A 218 11.25 10.58 -30.82
CA TYR A 218 12.63 10.23 -31.14
C TYR A 218 12.84 8.72 -31.13
N VAL A 219 12.30 8.00 -30.14
CA VAL A 219 12.42 6.55 -30.05
C VAL A 219 11.68 5.85 -31.20
N ALA A 220 10.50 6.36 -31.58
CA ALA A 220 9.73 5.81 -32.70
C ALA A 220 10.37 6.09 -34.07
N ALA A 221 11.14 7.18 -34.20
CA ALA A 221 11.83 7.56 -35.43
C ALA A 221 13.13 6.77 -35.67
N ILE A 222 13.66 6.06 -34.67
CA ILE A 222 14.87 5.23 -34.82
C ILE A 222 14.47 3.91 -35.52
N PRO A 223 15.08 3.57 -36.66
CA PRO A 223 14.86 2.28 -37.32
C PRO A 223 15.19 1.11 -36.39
N GLU A 224 14.37 0.05 -36.44
CA GLU A 224 14.51 -1.15 -35.60
C GLU A 224 15.90 -1.81 -35.78
N GLU A 225 16.48 -1.77 -36.99
CA GLU A 225 17.83 -2.32 -37.22
C GLU A 225 18.93 -1.62 -36.43
N ILE A 226 18.83 -0.29 -36.24
CA ILE A 226 19.81 0.49 -35.48
C ILE A 226 19.60 0.22 -33.98
N ARG A 227 18.34 0.11 -33.55
CA ARG A 227 18.00 -0.21 -32.16
C ARG A 227 18.58 -1.56 -31.72
N ASP A 228 18.47 -2.58 -32.57
CA ASP A 228 18.99 -3.92 -32.29
C ASP A 228 20.53 -3.97 -32.30
N GLN A 229 21.17 -3.24 -33.22
CA GLN A 229 22.63 -3.11 -33.24
C GLN A 229 23.16 -2.39 -32.01
N VAL A 230 22.50 -1.31 -31.58
CA VAL A 230 22.87 -0.58 -30.36
C VAL A 230 22.61 -1.44 -29.12
N ALA A 231 21.48 -2.15 -29.05
CA ALA A 231 21.16 -3.05 -27.93
C ALA A 231 22.20 -4.16 -27.79
N SER A 232 22.57 -4.81 -28.89
CA SER A 232 23.59 -5.86 -28.88
C SER A 232 25.00 -5.32 -28.62
N ALA A 233 25.32 -4.09 -29.02
CA ALA A 233 26.59 -3.44 -28.67
C ALA A 233 26.65 -3.09 -27.17
N VAL A 234 25.58 -2.51 -26.61
CA VAL A 234 25.49 -2.20 -25.17
C VAL A 234 25.55 -3.47 -24.33
N GLU A 235 24.91 -4.55 -24.77
CA GLU A 235 24.96 -5.83 -24.06
C GLU A 235 26.37 -6.42 -24.02
N LYS A 236 27.13 -6.31 -25.12
CA LYS A 236 28.54 -6.72 -25.18
C LYS A 236 29.43 -5.87 -24.26
N GLU A 237 29.27 -4.55 -24.28
CA GLU A 237 30.00 -3.64 -23.40
C GLU A 237 29.66 -3.90 -21.92
N LEU A 238 28.39 -4.15 -21.59
CA LEU A 238 27.98 -4.53 -20.24
C LEU A 238 28.58 -5.87 -19.80
N MET A 239 28.71 -6.82 -20.71
CA MET A 239 29.35 -8.11 -20.43
C MET A 239 30.85 -7.94 -20.17
N GLN A 240 31.54 -7.14 -21.00
CA GLN A 240 32.96 -6.82 -20.80
C GLN A 240 33.17 -6.07 -19.49
N LEU A 241 32.33 -5.08 -19.18
CA LEU A 241 32.40 -4.34 -17.93
C LEU A 241 32.15 -5.24 -16.71
N LYS A 242 31.18 -6.15 -16.78
CA LYS A 242 30.95 -7.14 -15.71
C LYS A 242 32.16 -8.04 -15.50
N GLN A 243 32.79 -8.48 -16.57
CA GLN A 243 33.97 -9.32 -16.49
C GLN A 243 35.16 -8.56 -15.87
N GLN A 244 35.38 -7.30 -16.28
CA GLN A 244 36.38 -6.43 -15.66
C GLN A 244 36.10 -6.18 -14.17
N MET A 245 34.83 -5.95 -13.79
CA MET A 245 34.47 -5.76 -12.39
C MET A 245 34.70 -7.04 -11.56
N GLU A 246 34.40 -8.22 -12.12
CA GLU A 246 34.63 -9.50 -11.46
C GLU A 246 36.12 -9.79 -11.29
N GLU A 247 36.93 -9.51 -12.31
CA GLU A 247 38.39 -9.62 -12.24
C GLU A 247 38.97 -8.67 -11.17
N GLN A 248 38.53 -7.39 -11.17
CA GLN A 248 38.92 -6.43 -10.13
C GLN A 248 38.49 -6.89 -8.73
N PHE A 249 37.30 -7.47 -8.60
CA PHE A 249 36.80 -7.97 -7.33
C PHE A 249 37.61 -9.17 -6.83
N GLN A 250 38.00 -10.08 -7.72
CA GLN A 250 38.84 -11.23 -7.39
C GLN A 250 40.26 -10.80 -7.00
N GLU A 251 40.86 -9.84 -7.71
CA GLU A 251 42.16 -9.28 -7.36
C GLU A 251 42.14 -8.61 -5.98
N GLN A 252 41.09 -7.81 -5.69
CA GLN A 252 40.93 -7.18 -4.38
C GLN A 252 40.74 -8.22 -3.27
N ASN A 253 39.94 -9.27 -3.50
CA ASN A 253 39.75 -10.35 -2.53
C ASN A 253 41.05 -11.12 -2.25
N ALA A 254 41.83 -11.45 -3.29
CA ALA A 254 43.10 -12.15 -3.11
C ALA A 254 44.12 -11.29 -2.35
N ALA A 255 44.20 -10.00 -2.65
CA ALA A 255 45.07 -9.07 -1.92
C ALA A 255 44.65 -8.92 -0.44
N LEU A 256 43.34 -8.92 -0.16
CA LEU A 256 42.82 -8.89 1.20
C LEU A 256 43.11 -10.21 1.94
N GLN A 257 42.97 -11.36 1.28
CA GLN A 257 43.30 -12.67 1.85
C GLN A 257 44.79 -12.79 2.19
N GLN A 258 45.70 -12.37 1.30
CA GLN A 258 47.13 -12.33 1.58
C GLN A 258 47.47 -11.43 2.77
N ARG A 259 46.82 -10.26 2.88
CA ARG A 259 46.97 -9.39 4.07
C ARG A 259 46.45 -10.04 5.35
N LEU A 260 45.37 -10.84 5.28
CA LEU A 260 44.88 -11.59 6.43
C LEU A 260 45.89 -12.66 6.87
N GLU A 261 46.42 -13.43 5.94
CA GLU A 261 47.45 -14.46 6.22
C GLU A 261 48.74 -13.85 6.80
N GLU A 262 49.19 -12.70 6.29
CA GLU A 262 50.34 -11.97 6.86
C GLU A 262 50.10 -11.45 8.27
N LEU A 263 48.85 -11.04 8.58
CA LEU A 263 48.48 -10.57 9.91
C LEU A 263 48.30 -11.74 10.89
N GLU A 264 47.76 -12.88 10.44
CA GLU A 264 47.65 -14.11 11.22
C GLU A 264 49.02 -14.72 11.50
N GLY A 265 49.95 -14.71 10.53
CA GLY A 265 51.32 -15.17 10.71
C GLY A 265 52.21 -14.27 11.59
N LYS A 266 51.81 -13.01 11.81
CA LYS A 266 52.45 -12.09 12.77
C LYS A 266 51.82 -12.12 14.17
N ALA A 267 50.68 -12.80 14.32
CA ALA A 267 49.97 -12.94 15.59
C ALA A 267 50.27 -14.28 16.31
N ALA A 268 51.12 -15.14 15.74
CA ALA A 268 51.69 -16.35 16.33
C ALA A 268 53.16 -16.14 16.71
#